data_AF-A0A2D5VD24-F1
#
_entry.id   AF-A0A2D5VD24-F1
#
_cell.length_a   1.000
_cell.length_b   1.000
_cell.length_c   1.000
_cell.angle_alpha   90.00
_cell.angle_beta   90.00
_cell.angle_gamma   90.00
#
_symmetry.space_group_name_H-M   'P 1'
#
loop_
_entity.id
_entity.type
_entity.pdbx_description
1 polymer ?
#
loop_
_entity_poly.entity_id
_entity_poly.type
_entity_poly.pdbx_seq_one_letter_code
_entity_poly.pdbx_strand_id
1 'polypeptide(L)'
;MKAFKREKSHCGSRYRWLSIRARYCLLGLLVIGFLWGCADPDQRVDRPTFGDDDGREAKAQAAFLKAQAAIDLTGIGIDLSELSDLGNLESILASPAQLEALPETAIQDAIGAMYSVLDASGEQIPSAEGLALLASPARATGSTDSILSETDQILMHINLAYFYISDAVRLLQTEKGDLFEVGFEDGQYDFHLTPAAEQKFKNLQSEEYIRQFSAEQRQAVIDAVVLLTSAKIKVLEQPGVKDINDKLIQDQVLSIDRKVSRQDALFHLDRGLQMATELAPDLAKSINELNKNVADVFTEKMLDKVTEWGFTITNKEEVGERIKKLISGTSSQ
;
A
#
# COMPACT_ATOMS: atom_id res chain seq x y z
N MET A 1 -83.15 19.56 11.40
CA MET A 1 -82.84 19.22 12.82
C MET A 1 -82.60 17.72 12.95
N LYS A 2 -82.14 17.28 14.13
CA LYS A 2 -82.00 15.90 14.63
C LYS A 2 -83.23 15.00 14.30
N ALA A 3 -83.14 13.66 14.20
CA ALA A 3 -81.99 12.72 14.17
C ALA A 3 -82.42 11.27 13.84
N PHE A 4 -81.44 10.42 13.50
CA PHE A 4 -81.34 8.96 13.75
C PHE A 4 -82.55 8.02 13.56
N LYS A 5 -82.36 7.01 12.69
CA LYS A 5 -82.37 5.61 13.14
C LYS A 5 -81.49 4.71 12.26
N ARG A 6 -80.96 3.64 12.87
CA ARG A 6 -80.32 2.48 12.20
C ARG A 6 -81.40 1.60 11.54
N GLU A 7 -81.14 0.65 10.66
CA GLU A 7 -79.88 -0.02 10.20
C GLU A 7 -80.04 -0.31 8.67
N LYS A 8 -79.37 -1.20 7.91
CA LYS A 8 -78.50 -2.35 8.21
C LYS A 8 -77.44 -2.57 7.11
N SER A 9 -76.93 -3.80 6.99
CA SER A 9 -75.89 -4.29 6.06
C SER A 9 -76.52 -4.78 4.72
N HIS A 10 -75.79 -5.20 3.66
CA HIS A 10 -74.42 -5.76 3.59
C HIS A 10 -73.77 -5.63 2.19
N CYS A 11 -72.43 -5.72 2.16
CA CYS A 11 -71.58 -6.21 1.06
C CYS A 11 -71.36 -5.34 -0.21
N GLY A 12 -70.18 -5.47 -0.85
CA GLY A 12 -69.92 -4.99 -2.22
C GLY A 12 -68.71 -4.07 -2.44
N SER A 13 -67.52 -4.66 -2.66
CA SER A 13 -66.35 -4.12 -3.40
C SER A 13 -65.96 -2.63 -3.28
N ARG A 14 -64.87 -2.35 -2.53
CA ARG A 14 -64.03 -1.13 -2.69
C ARG A 14 -62.53 -1.44 -2.93
N TYR A 15 -62.24 -2.52 -3.65
CA TYR A 15 -60.87 -2.96 -3.98
C TYR A 15 -60.43 -2.53 -5.40
N ARG A 16 -60.30 -1.22 -5.67
CA ARG A 16 -59.67 -0.76 -6.94
C ARG A 16 -59.00 0.63 -6.99
N TRP A 17 -59.11 1.45 -5.94
CA TRP A 17 -58.46 2.78 -5.89
C TRP A 17 -57.26 2.90 -4.94
N LEU A 18 -57.06 1.92 -4.04
CA LEU A 18 -55.87 1.85 -3.17
C LEU A 18 -54.61 1.33 -3.91
N SER A 19 -54.80 0.56 -4.99
CA SER A 19 -53.72 -0.17 -5.70
C SER A 19 -52.76 0.70 -6.51
N ILE A 20 -53.10 1.95 -6.81
CA ILE A 20 -52.24 2.85 -7.61
C ILE A 20 -51.32 3.67 -6.71
N ARG A 21 -51.85 4.36 -5.69
CA ARG A 21 -51.03 5.12 -4.73
C ARG A 21 -50.06 4.20 -3.97
N ALA A 22 -50.49 3.00 -3.59
CA ALA A 22 -49.61 2.02 -2.96
C ALA A 22 -48.39 1.66 -3.83
N ARG A 23 -48.54 1.58 -5.17
CA ARG A 23 -47.42 1.24 -6.09
C ARG A 23 -46.39 2.35 -6.22
N TYR A 24 -46.82 3.61 -6.26
CA TYR A 24 -45.88 4.74 -6.29
C TYR A 24 -45.16 4.95 -4.95
N CYS A 25 -45.82 4.70 -3.81
CA CYS A 25 -45.13 4.65 -2.52
C CYS A 25 -44.12 3.49 -2.43
N LEU A 26 -44.43 2.31 -3.00
CA LEU A 26 -43.50 1.18 -3.04
C LEU A 26 -42.26 1.47 -3.91
N LEU A 27 -42.43 2.08 -5.09
CA LEU A 27 -41.29 2.49 -5.92
C LEU A 27 -40.45 3.58 -5.27
N GLY A 28 -41.06 4.56 -4.59
CA GLY A 28 -40.33 5.60 -3.86
C GLY A 28 -39.48 5.02 -2.73
N LEU A 29 -40.00 4.04 -1.99
CA LEU A 29 -39.25 3.34 -0.94
C LEU A 29 -38.14 2.43 -1.50
N LEU A 30 -38.36 1.79 -2.65
CA LEU A 30 -37.31 1.00 -3.33
C LEU A 30 -36.12 1.88 -3.77
N VAL A 31 -36.36 3.09 -4.28
CA VAL A 31 -35.27 4.00 -4.70
C VAL A 31 -34.52 4.60 -3.50
N ILE A 32 -35.22 4.90 -2.40
CA ILE A 32 -34.56 5.39 -1.17
C ILE A 32 -33.79 4.28 -0.46
N GLY A 33 -34.29 3.04 -0.47
CA GLY A 33 -33.58 1.86 0.04
C GLY A 33 -32.29 1.51 -0.72
N PHE A 34 -32.10 2.05 -1.93
CA PHE A 34 -30.86 1.92 -2.71
C PHE A 34 -29.83 3.03 -2.43
N LEU A 35 -30.13 4.00 -1.56
CA LEU A 35 -29.23 5.12 -1.22
C LEU A 35 -28.92 5.24 0.28
N TRP A 36 -29.63 4.51 1.14
CA TRP A 36 -29.20 4.23 2.52
C TRP A 36 -29.06 2.72 2.72
N GLY A 37 -27.93 2.19 2.24
CA GLY A 37 -27.46 0.87 2.63
C GLY A 37 -26.99 0.90 4.08
N CYS A 38 -27.90 0.66 5.03
CA CYS A 38 -27.48 0.11 6.32
C CYS A 38 -26.92 -1.29 6.04
N ALA A 39 -25.62 -1.49 6.20
CA ALA A 39 -25.04 -2.81 6.16
C ALA A 39 -25.60 -3.63 7.34
N ASP A 40 -26.54 -4.53 7.06
CA ASP A 40 -26.84 -5.62 7.99
C ASP A 40 -25.54 -6.43 8.20
N PRO A 41 -25.29 -6.97 9.41
CA PRO A 41 -24.05 -7.67 9.71
C PRO A 41 -23.82 -8.93 8.86
N ASP A 42 -24.86 -9.39 8.15
CA ASP A 42 -24.85 -10.50 7.19
C ASP A 42 -24.43 -10.06 5.76
N GLN A 43 -24.01 -8.80 5.56
CA GLN A 43 -23.30 -8.34 4.34
C GLN A 43 -21.78 -8.15 4.53
N ARG A 44 -21.22 -8.71 5.61
CA ARG A 44 -19.80 -9.10 5.58
C ARG A 44 -19.59 -10.07 4.41
N VAL A 45 -18.44 -10.02 3.76
CA VAL A 45 -18.00 -11.16 2.94
C VAL A 45 -18.01 -12.38 3.86
N ASP A 46 -18.69 -13.46 3.45
CA ASP A 46 -18.75 -14.69 4.24
C ASP A 46 -17.32 -15.09 4.64
N ARG A 47 -17.08 -15.32 5.93
CA ARG A 47 -15.79 -15.85 6.38
C ARG A 47 -15.51 -17.10 5.54
N PRO A 48 -14.36 -17.18 4.84
CA PRO A 48 -14.13 -18.22 3.85
C PRO A 48 -14.45 -19.60 4.44
N THR A 49 -15.47 -20.23 3.86
CA THR A 49 -15.99 -21.52 4.32
C THR A 49 -15.10 -22.62 3.75
N PHE A 50 -13.90 -22.69 4.32
CA PHE A 50 -12.88 -23.71 4.10
C PHE A 50 -13.46 -25.12 4.26
N GLY A 51 -12.93 -26.08 3.49
CA GLY A 51 -13.40 -27.46 3.45
C GLY A 51 -12.33 -28.38 4.03
N ASP A 52 -12.67 -29.09 5.11
CA ASP A 52 -11.81 -29.74 6.14
C ASP A 52 -10.59 -30.62 5.71
N ASP A 53 -10.23 -30.72 4.43
CA ASP A 53 -9.23 -31.65 3.88
C ASP A 53 -7.82 -31.07 3.60
N ASP A 54 -7.57 -29.75 3.64
CA ASP A 54 -6.20 -29.19 3.50
C ASP A 54 -5.63 -28.65 4.82
N GLY A 55 -4.62 -29.36 5.35
CA GLY A 55 -3.92 -28.98 6.59
C GLY A 55 -3.19 -27.63 6.56
N ARG A 56 -3.11 -26.95 5.41
CA ARG A 56 -2.63 -25.57 5.29
C ARG A 56 -3.66 -24.54 5.74
N GLU A 57 -4.96 -24.81 5.65
CA GLU A 57 -6.03 -23.85 5.99
C GLU A 57 -5.92 -23.37 7.44
N ALA A 58 -5.75 -24.30 8.39
CA ALA A 58 -5.54 -23.98 9.79
C ALA A 58 -4.25 -23.15 10.05
N LYS A 59 -3.19 -23.36 9.25
CA LYS A 59 -1.95 -22.57 9.30
C LYS A 59 -2.17 -21.16 8.74
N ALA A 60 -2.85 -21.04 7.60
CA ALA A 60 -3.14 -19.77 6.94
C ALA A 60 -4.10 -18.92 7.77
N GLN A 61 -5.16 -19.50 8.33
CA GLN A 61 -6.08 -18.82 9.23
C GLN A 61 -5.40 -18.34 10.52
N ALA A 62 -4.49 -19.14 11.09
CA ALA A 62 -3.70 -18.75 12.26
C ALA A 62 -2.62 -17.69 11.96
N ALA A 63 -2.15 -17.60 10.72
CA ALA A 63 -1.29 -16.52 10.24
C ALA A 63 -2.11 -15.24 9.98
N PHE A 64 -3.26 -15.34 9.33
CA PHE A 64 -4.16 -14.22 9.03
C PHE A 64 -4.59 -13.49 10.31
N LEU A 65 -4.96 -14.21 11.36
CA LEU A 65 -5.31 -13.61 12.66
C LEU A 65 -4.14 -12.84 13.32
N LYS A 66 -2.88 -13.21 13.02
CA LYS A 66 -1.69 -12.45 13.46
C LYS A 66 -1.41 -11.25 12.55
N ALA A 67 -1.59 -11.41 11.25
CA ALA A 67 -1.47 -10.32 10.28
C ALA A 67 -2.47 -9.22 10.60
N GLN A 68 -3.75 -9.54 10.78
CA GLN A 68 -4.76 -8.56 11.18
C GLN A 68 -4.40 -7.89 12.51
N ALA A 69 -4.05 -8.66 13.55
CA ALA A 69 -3.66 -8.08 14.84
C ALA A 69 -2.41 -7.17 14.78
N ALA A 70 -1.48 -7.42 13.85
CA ALA A 70 -0.34 -6.53 13.60
C ALA A 70 -0.74 -5.29 12.79
N ILE A 71 -1.60 -5.45 11.78
CA ILE A 71 -2.20 -4.36 10.98
C ILE A 71 -2.98 -3.40 11.90
N ASP A 72 -3.84 -3.93 12.77
CA ASP A 72 -4.65 -3.17 13.74
C ASP A 72 -3.75 -2.31 14.67
N LEU A 73 -2.57 -2.82 15.04
CA LEU A 73 -1.58 -2.09 15.86
C LEU A 73 -0.87 -0.96 15.11
N THR A 74 -0.84 -0.97 13.77
CA THR A 74 -0.36 0.17 12.98
C THR A 74 -1.43 1.27 12.87
N GLY A 75 -2.71 0.92 12.92
CA GLY A 75 -3.82 1.87 12.76
C GLY A 75 -3.91 2.55 11.39
N ILE A 76 -3.18 2.05 10.38
CA ILE A 76 -3.09 2.66 9.03
C ILE A 76 -3.37 1.69 7.87
N GLY A 77 -3.26 0.38 8.07
CA GLY A 77 -3.46 -0.60 6.99
C GLY A 77 -4.93 -0.72 6.56
N ILE A 78 -5.13 -1.22 5.34
CA ILE A 78 -6.48 -1.47 4.78
C ILE A 78 -7.05 -2.72 5.46
N ASP A 79 -8.29 -2.66 5.96
CA ASP A 79 -8.96 -3.84 6.51
C ASP A 79 -9.09 -4.92 5.42
N LEU A 80 -8.53 -6.10 5.68
CA LEU A 80 -8.52 -7.23 4.74
C LEU A 80 -9.93 -7.81 4.47
N SER A 81 -10.97 -7.29 5.14
CA SER A 81 -12.37 -7.64 4.96
C SER A 81 -13.28 -6.52 4.43
N GLU A 82 -12.79 -5.27 4.28
CA GLU A 82 -13.59 -4.14 3.76
C GLU A 82 -13.06 -3.65 2.39
N LEU A 83 -13.80 -3.99 1.32
CA LEU A 83 -13.44 -3.65 -0.07
C LEU A 83 -13.75 -2.17 -0.45
N SER A 84 -14.27 -1.35 0.46
CA SER A 84 -14.65 0.05 0.20
C SER A 84 -13.48 0.94 -0.17
N ASP A 85 -12.36 0.75 0.51
CA ASP A 85 -11.22 1.66 0.50
C ASP A 85 -10.41 1.52 -0.81
N LEU A 86 -10.60 0.40 -1.50
CA LEU A 86 -10.07 0.09 -2.82
C LEU A 86 -10.54 1.04 -3.93
N GLY A 87 -11.64 1.77 -3.70
CA GLY A 87 -12.17 2.75 -4.65
C GLY A 87 -11.29 3.99 -4.84
N ASN A 88 -10.40 4.31 -3.88
CA ASN A 88 -9.41 5.38 -4.01
C ASN A 88 -8.17 5.07 -3.15
N LEU A 89 -7.26 4.26 -3.71
CA LEU A 89 -6.02 3.84 -3.05
C LEU A 89 -5.00 4.98 -2.84
N GLU A 90 -5.21 6.19 -3.34
CA GLU A 90 -4.38 7.35 -2.96
C GLU A 90 -4.83 7.95 -1.62
N SER A 91 -6.13 7.88 -1.31
CA SER A 91 -6.70 8.47 -0.08
C SER A 91 -6.41 7.71 1.21
N ILE A 92 -5.85 6.49 1.12
CA ILE A 92 -5.41 5.68 2.27
C ILE A 92 -3.99 6.04 2.75
N LEU A 93 -3.23 6.82 1.97
CA LEU A 93 -1.84 7.15 2.29
C LEU A 93 -1.76 7.97 3.59
N ALA A 94 -1.11 7.39 4.60
CA ALA A 94 -0.96 8.01 5.91
C ALA A 94 0.06 9.16 5.86
N SER A 95 -0.28 10.30 6.47
CA SER A 95 0.65 11.43 6.47
C SER A 95 1.96 11.09 7.21
N PRO A 96 3.11 11.66 6.81
CA PRO A 96 4.40 11.40 7.46
C PRO A 96 4.38 11.60 8.98
N ALA A 97 3.60 12.57 9.49
CA ALA A 97 3.45 12.81 10.92
C ALA A 97 2.63 11.73 11.68
N GLN A 98 1.75 11.00 10.99
CA GLN A 98 1.11 9.80 11.56
C GLN A 98 2.10 8.64 11.60
N LEU A 99 2.89 8.47 10.53
CA LEU A 99 3.89 7.42 10.40
C LEU A 99 5.03 7.56 11.43
N GLU A 100 5.52 8.79 11.64
CA GLU A 100 6.53 9.16 12.65
C GLU A 100 6.10 8.83 14.08
N ALA A 101 4.79 8.79 14.34
CA ALA A 101 4.21 8.48 15.65
C ALA A 101 4.01 6.98 15.92
N LEU A 102 4.24 6.10 14.93
CA LEU A 102 4.08 4.65 15.10
C LEU A 102 5.29 4.02 15.83
N PRO A 103 5.09 2.92 16.58
CA PRO A 103 6.20 2.16 17.15
C PRO A 103 7.14 1.65 16.05
N GLU A 104 8.45 1.74 16.29
CA GLU A 104 9.51 1.48 15.31
C GLU A 104 9.36 0.14 14.55
N THR A 105 8.94 -0.92 15.24
CA THR A 105 8.78 -2.25 14.64
C THR A 105 7.40 -2.50 14.03
N ALA A 106 6.38 -1.69 14.34
CA ALA A 106 4.97 -2.06 14.08
C ALA A 106 4.67 -2.34 12.60
N ILE A 107 5.27 -1.56 11.69
CA ILE A 107 5.11 -1.75 10.24
C ILE A 107 5.85 -3.02 9.78
N GLN A 108 7.03 -3.29 10.34
CA GLN A 108 7.85 -4.46 10.00
C GLN A 108 7.24 -5.77 10.57
N ASP A 109 6.65 -5.70 11.76
CA ASP A 109 5.85 -6.77 12.36
C ASP A 109 4.63 -7.11 11.49
N ALA A 110 3.94 -6.09 10.94
CA ALA A 110 2.85 -6.29 9.99
C ALA A 110 3.34 -6.95 8.67
N ILE A 111 4.41 -6.44 8.06
CA ILE A 111 5.02 -7.03 6.85
C ILE A 111 5.40 -8.51 7.08
N GLY A 112 6.08 -8.81 8.19
CA GLY A 112 6.49 -10.18 8.54
C GLY A 112 5.30 -11.12 8.82
N ALA A 113 4.25 -10.62 9.47
CA ALA A 113 3.01 -11.37 9.69
C ALA A 113 2.25 -11.63 8.37
N MET A 114 2.20 -10.66 7.46
CA MET A 114 1.58 -10.80 6.14
C MET A 114 2.31 -11.83 5.25
N TYR A 115 3.65 -11.80 5.18
CA TYR A 115 4.40 -12.87 4.50
C TYR A 115 4.17 -14.24 5.14
N SER A 116 3.93 -14.30 6.45
CA SER A 116 3.58 -15.56 7.12
C SER A 116 2.21 -16.11 6.68
N VAL A 117 1.29 -15.29 6.17
CA VAL A 117 0.03 -15.74 5.55
C VAL A 117 0.30 -16.36 4.18
N LEU A 118 1.14 -15.71 3.37
CA LEU A 118 1.50 -16.16 2.02
C LEU A 118 2.31 -17.48 2.06
N ASP A 119 3.28 -17.60 2.97
CA ASP A 119 4.00 -18.84 3.28
C ASP A 119 3.09 -19.96 3.82
N ALA A 120 1.94 -19.59 4.39
CA ALA A 120 0.96 -20.54 4.89
C ALA A 120 -0.04 -20.97 3.81
N SER A 121 -0.40 -20.09 2.88
CA SER A 121 -1.24 -20.44 1.73
C SER A 121 -0.52 -21.30 0.71
N GLY A 122 0.79 -21.06 0.53
CA GLY A 122 1.63 -21.70 -0.48
C GLY A 122 2.08 -20.77 -1.61
N GLU A 123 1.82 -19.46 -1.52
CA GLU A 123 2.30 -18.47 -2.49
C GLU A 123 3.81 -18.25 -2.34
N GLN A 124 4.57 -18.55 -3.41
CA GLN A 124 6.04 -18.54 -3.37
C GLN A 124 6.59 -17.18 -3.80
N ILE A 125 6.80 -16.29 -2.83
CA ILE A 125 7.44 -14.99 -3.07
C ILE A 125 8.96 -15.12 -2.89
N PRO A 126 9.77 -14.91 -3.95
CA PRO A 126 11.23 -14.96 -3.83
C PRO A 126 11.76 -13.81 -2.98
N SER A 127 12.94 -13.98 -2.38
CA SER A 127 13.71 -12.86 -1.83
C SER A 127 14.38 -12.07 -2.96
N ALA A 128 14.52 -10.76 -2.79
CA ALA A 128 15.30 -9.88 -3.66
C ALA A 128 16.83 -10.12 -3.57
N GLU A 129 17.30 -10.99 -2.66
CA GLU A 129 18.71 -11.37 -2.54
C GLU A 129 19.24 -12.07 -3.80
N GLY A 130 20.19 -11.43 -4.48
CA GLY A 130 20.99 -12.04 -5.56
C GLY A 130 20.35 -12.05 -6.95
N LEU A 131 19.09 -11.60 -7.10
CA LEU A 131 18.44 -11.48 -8.41
C LEU A 131 18.82 -10.17 -9.12
N ALA A 132 18.69 -10.17 -10.45
CA ALA A 132 18.44 -8.94 -11.22
C ALA A 132 16.99 -8.47 -10.92
N LEU A 133 16.69 -7.19 -11.08
CA LEU A 133 15.31 -6.66 -10.93
C LEU A 133 14.46 -6.99 -12.17
N LEU A 134 14.44 -8.28 -12.54
CA LEU A 134 13.47 -8.81 -13.47
C LEU A 134 12.08 -8.49 -12.91
N ALA A 135 11.24 -7.83 -13.72
CA ALA A 135 9.86 -7.54 -13.35
C ALA A 135 9.15 -8.81 -12.86
N SER A 136 8.17 -8.65 -11.94
CA SER A 136 7.61 -9.75 -11.14
C SER A 136 7.36 -10.98 -12.02
N PRO A 137 7.95 -12.14 -11.68
CA PRO A 137 8.11 -13.23 -12.62
C PRO A 137 6.76 -13.62 -13.24
N ALA A 138 6.70 -13.51 -14.57
CA ALA A 138 5.46 -13.60 -15.34
C ALA A 138 4.65 -14.82 -14.88
N ARG A 139 3.39 -14.57 -14.51
CA ARG A 139 2.51 -15.45 -13.72
C ARG A 139 2.72 -16.93 -14.07
N ALA A 140 3.47 -17.65 -13.23
CA ALA A 140 3.97 -18.99 -13.56
C ALA A 140 2.80 -19.91 -13.91
N THR A 141 2.69 -20.28 -15.19
CA THR A 141 1.45 -20.78 -15.83
C THR A 141 1.11 -22.24 -15.50
N GLY A 142 1.38 -22.67 -14.27
CA GLY A 142 1.21 -24.04 -13.79
C GLY A 142 1.37 -24.27 -12.28
N SER A 143 1.34 -23.23 -11.43
CA SER A 143 1.22 -23.39 -9.97
C SER A 143 0.17 -22.42 -9.42
N THR A 144 -1.04 -22.93 -9.27
CA THR A 144 -2.14 -22.29 -8.52
C THR A 144 -2.30 -23.02 -7.19
N ASP A 145 -1.18 -23.28 -6.50
CA ASP A 145 -1.17 -24.09 -5.28
C ASP A 145 -1.58 -23.28 -4.04
N SER A 146 -1.64 -21.95 -4.11
CA SER A 146 -2.08 -21.07 -3.01
C SER A 146 -3.56 -21.27 -2.68
N ILE A 147 -3.88 -21.51 -1.40
CA ILE A 147 -5.27 -21.67 -0.90
C ILE A 147 -6.00 -20.35 -0.61
N LEU A 148 -5.37 -19.19 -0.85
CA LEU A 148 -6.03 -17.88 -0.78
C LEU A 148 -6.78 -17.60 -2.09
N SER A 149 -7.92 -16.91 -2.04
CA SER A 149 -8.54 -16.44 -3.28
C SER A 149 -7.65 -15.40 -3.98
N GLU A 150 -7.82 -15.24 -5.29
CA GLU A 150 -7.04 -14.25 -6.04
C GLU A 150 -7.30 -12.81 -5.53
N THR A 151 -8.50 -12.53 -5.02
CA THR A 151 -8.85 -11.27 -4.35
C THR A 151 -8.06 -11.07 -3.06
N ASP A 152 -7.94 -12.10 -2.21
CA ASP A 152 -7.15 -12.02 -0.97
C ASP A 152 -5.66 -11.79 -1.28
N GLN A 153 -5.15 -12.41 -2.35
CA GLN A 153 -3.78 -12.23 -2.81
C GLN A 153 -3.55 -10.80 -3.33
N ILE A 154 -4.50 -10.21 -4.07
CA ILE A 154 -4.46 -8.79 -4.46
C ILE A 154 -4.44 -7.88 -3.22
N LEU A 155 -5.36 -8.09 -2.26
CA LEU A 155 -5.42 -7.33 -1.00
C LEU A 155 -4.13 -7.42 -0.20
N MET A 156 -3.55 -8.61 -0.09
CA MET A 156 -2.29 -8.86 0.60
C MET A 156 -1.11 -8.15 -0.09
N HIS A 157 -1.11 -8.06 -1.41
CA HIS A 157 -0.10 -7.29 -2.15
C HIS A 157 -0.29 -5.78 -2.05
N ILE A 158 -1.51 -5.25 -2.15
CA ILE A 158 -1.76 -3.81 -1.96
C ILE A 158 -1.34 -3.37 -0.56
N ASN A 159 -1.71 -4.12 0.48
CA ASN A 159 -1.29 -3.83 1.86
C ASN A 159 0.23 -3.98 2.06
N LEU A 160 0.88 -4.98 1.45
CA LEU A 160 2.35 -5.08 1.52
C LEU A 160 2.99 -3.84 0.89
N ALA A 161 2.60 -3.48 -0.34
CA ALA A 161 3.08 -2.27 -1.00
C ALA A 161 2.89 -1.03 -0.11
N TYR A 162 1.70 -0.86 0.45
CA TYR A 162 1.37 0.19 1.40
C TYR A 162 2.35 0.25 2.57
N PHE A 163 2.57 -0.87 3.27
CA PHE A 163 3.49 -0.90 4.41
C PHE A 163 4.97 -0.68 4.02
N TYR A 164 5.42 -1.14 2.85
CA TYR A 164 6.75 -0.81 2.34
C TYR A 164 6.93 0.71 2.12
N ILE A 165 5.91 1.38 1.58
CA ILE A 165 5.91 2.85 1.41
C ILE A 165 5.88 3.53 2.79
N SER A 166 5.03 3.05 3.70
CA SER A 166 4.87 3.59 5.05
C SER A 166 6.16 3.48 5.88
N ASP A 167 6.87 2.36 5.84
CA ASP A 167 8.14 2.21 6.58
C ASP A 167 9.26 3.06 5.93
N ALA A 168 9.27 3.18 4.60
CA ALA A 168 10.22 4.06 3.90
C ALA A 168 10.01 5.54 4.30
N VAL A 169 8.76 6.02 4.27
CA VAL A 169 8.42 7.39 4.69
C VAL A 169 8.69 7.59 6.19
N ARG A 170 8.38 6.61 7.04
CA ARG A 170 8.69 6.64 8.48
C ARG A 170 10.19 6.78 8.74
N LEU A 171 11.02 5.92 8.16
CA LEU A 171 12.47 5.94 8.33
C LEU A 171 13.08 7.29 7.93
N LEU A 172 12.66 7.82 6.78
CA LEU A 172 13.06 9.17 6.35
C LEU A 172 12.63 10.22 7.38
N GLN A 173 11.36 10.22 7.76
CA GLN A 173 10.78 11.24 8.64
C GLN A 173 11.38 11.21 10.07
N THR A 174 11.72 10.03 10.61
CA THR A 174 12.38 9.88 11.92
C THR A 174 13.80 10.45 11.92
N GLU A 175 14.62 10.15 10.90
CA GLU A 175 16.03 10.57 10.86
C GLU A 175 16.28 11.93 10.19
N LYS A 176 15.23 12.58 9.67
CA LYS A 176 15.30 13.76 8.78
C LYS A 176 16.15 14.94 9.30
N GLY A 177 16.17 15.16 10.62
CA GLY A 177 16.80 16.33 11.26
C GLY A 177 16.33 17.66 10.66
N ASP A 178 17.25 18.61 10.51
CA ASP A 178 17.01 19.88 9.79
C ASP A 178 17.28 19.77 8.27
N LEU A 179 17.56 18.57 7.74
CA LEU A 179 18.22 18.39 6.44
C LEU A 179 17.24 18.16 5.28
N PHE A 180 16.32 17.21 5.45
CA PHE A 180 15.28 16.89 4.48
C PHE A 180 13.93 16.71 5.18
N GLU A 181 12.88 16.49 4.41
CA GLU A 181 11.56 16.10 4.93
C GLU A 181 10.77 15.38 3.84
N VAL A 182 9.70 14.68 4.27
CA VAL A 182 8.66 14.20 3.36
C VAL A 182 7.45 15.12 3.53
N GLY A 183 7.16 15.92 2.51
CA GLY A 183 5.91 16.67 2.39
C GLY A 183 4.74 15.74 2.02
N PHE A 184 3.51 16.16 2.32
CA PHE A 184 2.30 15.41 1.97
C PHE A 184 1.13 16.35 1.73
N GLU A 185 0.60 16.38 0.50
CA GLU A 185 -0.51 17.23 0.07
C GLU A 185 -1.40 16.45 -0.90
N ASP A 186 -2.73 16.54 -0.75
CA ASP A 186 -3.75 15.86 -1.58
C ASP A 186 -3.50 14.37 -1.89
N GLY A 187 -2.90 13.64 -0.93
CA GLY A 187 -2.59 12.21 -1.05
C GLY A 187 -1.25 11.89 -1.72
N GLN A 188 -0.41 12.89 -2.02
CA GLN A 188 0.88 12.72 -2.70
C GLN A 188 2.04 13.01 -1.76
N TYR A 189 3.06 12.14 -1.72
CA TYR A 189 4.29 12.39 -0.98
C TYR A 189 5.29 13.18 -1.84
N ASP A 190 6.02 14.13 -1.24
CA ASP A 190 7.17 14.79 -1.86
C ASP A 190 8.42 14.68 -0.99
N PHE A 191 9.52 14.19 -1.54
CA PHE A 191 10.81 14.14 -0.85
C PHE A 191 11.69 15.33 -1.26
N HIS A 192 12.06 16.19 -0.30
CA HIS A 192 12.91 17.34 -0.58
C HIS A 192 13.83 17.73 0.59
N LEU A 193 14.80 18.60 0.32
CA LEU A 193 15.57 19.26 1.37
C LEU A 193 14.65 20.25 2.12
N THR A 194 14.93 20.54 3.39
CA THR A 194 14.23 21.66 4.06
C THR A 194 14.64 22.99 3.40
N PRO A 195 13.83 24.07 3.47
CA PRO A 195 14.20 25.37 2.91
C PRO A 195 15.52 25.94 3.48
N ALA A 196 15.88 25.57 4.71
CA ALA A 196 17.16 25.93 5.32
C ALA A 196 18.33 25.13 4.71
N ALA A 197 18.14 23.82 4.51
CA ALA A 197 19.11 22.96 3.86
C ALA A 197 19.32 23.31 2.38
N GLU A 198 18.26 23.60 1.62
CA GLU A 198 18.41 24.13 0.25
C GLU A 198 19.29 25.39 0.22
N GLN A 199 19.07 26.32 1.14
CA GLN A 199 19.83 27.56 1.20
C GLN A 199 21.29 27.34 1.61
N LYS A 200 21.57 26.28 2.39
CA LYS A 200 22.92 25.79 2.68
C LYS A 200 23.57 25.20 1.41
N PHE A 201 22.87 24.29 0.73
CA PHE A 201 23.37 23.52 -0.42
C PHE A 201 23.70 24.38 -1.64
N LYS A 202 22.98 25.49 -1.87
CA LYS A 202 23.28 26.48 -2.93
C LYS A 202 24.70 27.07 -2.89
N ASN A 203 25.43 26.91 -1.79
CA ASN A 203 26.81 27.40 -1.60
C ASN A 203 27.87 26.27 -1.58
N LEU A 204 27.46 25.02 -1.80
CA LEU A 204 28.33 23.83 -1.80
C LEU A 204 28.50 23.32 -3.24
N GLN A 205 29.57 22.56 -3.50
CA GLN A 205 29.60 21.68 -4.69
C GLN A 205 28.82 20.39 -4.41
N SER A 206 28.29 19.73 -5.44
CA SER A 206 27.53 18.46 -5.29
C SER A 206 28.34 17.36 -4.60
N GLU A 207 29.65 17.29 -4.84
CA GLU A 207 30.59 16.38 -4.16
C GLU A 207 30.67 16.61 -2.62
N GLU A 208 30.15 17.73 -2.12
CA GLU A 208 30.13 18.10 -0.70
C GLU A 208 28.74 17.90 -0.06
N TYR A 209 27.71 17.59 -0.85
CA TYR A 209 26.33 17.39 -0.38
C TYR A 209 26.26 16.20 0.58
N ILE A 210 26.89 15.07 0.26
CA ILE A 210 26.89 13.85 1.09
C ILE A 210 27.51 14.05 2.49
N ARG A 211 28.36 15.08 2.64
CA ARG A 211 28.97 15.48 3.92
C ARG A 211 27.99 16.18 4.86
N GLN A 212 26.85 16.65 4.35
CA GLN A 212 25.83 17.36 5.14
C GLN A 212 24.90 16.41 5.89
N PHE A 213 24.85 15.14 5.48
CA PHE A 213 24.10 14.06 6.11
C PHE A 213 24.90 13.49 7.29
N SER A 214 24.24 13.05 8.34
CA SER A 214 24.84 12.15 9.33
C SER A 214 24.91 10.70 8.80
N ALA A 215 25.55 9.79 9.55
CA ALA A 215 25.58 8.37 9.21
C ALA A 215 24.17 7.73 9.27
N GLU A 216 23.39 8.18 10.24
CA GLU A 216 22.02 7.76 10.51
C GLU A 216 21.08 8.23 9.38
N GLN A 217 21.18 9.51 8.99
CA GLN A 217 20.52 10.07 7.81
C GLN A 217 20.89 9.38 6.50
N ARG A 218 22.16 9.04 6.28
CA ARG A 218 22.59 8.25 5.12
C ARG A 218 21.94 6.87 5.12
N GLN A 219 21.78 6.25 6.29
CA GLN A 219 21.18 4.92 6.40
C GLN A 219 19.67 4.94 6.13
N ALA A 220 18.94 5.92 6.68
CA ALA A 220 17.51 6.09 6.39
C ALA A 220 17.24 6.29 4.88
N VAL A 221 18.08 7.07 4.19
CA VAL A 221 17.97 7.26 2.73
C VAL A 221 18.28 5.96 1.96
N ILE A 222 19.30 5.20 2.37
CA ILE A 222 19.63 3.89 1.77
C ILE A 222 18.45 2.92 1.94
N ASP A 223 17.99 2.71 3.17
CA ASP A 223 16.97 1.71 3.48
C ASP A 223 15.61 2.09 2.89
N ALA A 224 15.19 3.36 2.92
CA ALA A 224 13.95 3.81 2.29
C ALA A 224 13.95 3.62 0.77
N VAL A 225 15.05 3.93 0.07
CA VAL A 225 15.17 3.64 -1.37
C VAL A 225 15.06 2.14 -1.64
N VAL A 226 15.64 1.28 -0.79
CA VAL A 226 15.57 -0.18 -0.95
C VAL A 226 14.18 -0.75 -0.64
N LEU A 227 13.47 -0.24 0.36
CA LEU A 227 12.07 -0.59 0.65
C LEU A 227 11.14 -0.25 -0.52
N LEU A 228 11.39 0.87 -1.22
CA LEU A 228 10.58 1.27 -2.37
C LEU A 228 10.93 0.46 -3.64
N THR A 229 12.21 0.17 -3.90
CA THR A 229 12.67 -0.23 -5.25
C THR A 229 13.59 -1.45 -5.36
N SER A 230 14.12 -1.96 -4.24
CA SER A 230 15.28 -2.86 -4.20
C SER A 230 16.52 -2.38 -4.99
N ALA A 231 16.66 -1.07 -5.20
CA ALA A 231 17.81 -0.51 -5.89
C ALA A 231 19.13 -0.79 -5.15
N LYS A 232 20.20 -1.05 -5.90
CA LYS A 232 21.54 -1.30 -5.39
C LYS A 232 22.25 0.05 -5.11
N ILE A 233 21.67 0.78 -4.15
CA ILE A 233 22.16 2.05 -3.59
C ILE A 233 23.22 1.79 -2.52
N LYS A 234 24.23 2.68 -2.47
CA LYS A 234 25.17 2.78 -1.35
C LYS A 234 25.80 4.17 -1.26
N VAL A 235 26.44 4.45 -0.14
CA VAL A 235 27.43 5.53 -0.02
C VAL A 235 28.82 4.90 -0.06
N LEU A 236 29.73 5.53 -0.81
CA LEU A 236 31.13 5.13 -0.90
C LEU A 236 31.97 5.80 0.20
N GLU A 237 32.95 5.08 0.75
CA GLU A 237 33.97 5.66 1.62
C GLU A 237 34.64 6.85 0.92
N GLN A 238 34.77 7.97 1.64
CA GLN A 238 35.54 9.13 1.21
C GLN A 238 36.75 9.30 2.14
N PRO A 239 37.93 8.77 1.79
CA PRO A 239 39.08 8.70 2.70
C PRO A 239 39.49 10.05 3.30
N GLY A 240 39.44 10.15 4.63
CA GLY A 240 39.76 11.36 5.37
C GLY A 240 38.69 12.46 5.34
N VAL A 241 37.58 12.27 4.62
CA VAL A 241 36.43 13.18 4.62
C VAL A 241 35.52 12.87 5.80
N LYS A 242 34.98 13.93 6.39
CA LYS A 242 34.06 13.87 7.52
C LYS A 242 32.65 14.30 7.12
N ASP A 243 31.69 13.83 7.91
CA ASP A 243 30.31 14.25 7.88
C ASP A 243 30.01 15.41 8.85
N ILE A 244 28.73 15.81 8.90
CA ILE A 244 28.23 16.93 9.70
C ILE A 244 28.45 16.77 11.21
N ASN A 245 28.69 15.54 11.68
CA ASN A 245 28.92 15.17 13.07
C ASN A 245 30.41 14.82 13.34
N ASP A 246 31.33 15.30 12.50
CA ASP A 246 32.78 15.07 12.57
C ASP A 246 33.20 13.58 12.42
N LYS A 247 32.27 12.67 12.07
CA LYS A 247 32.53 11.24 11.82
C LYS A 247 33.11 11.05 10.42
N LEU A 248 33.96 10.04 10.21
CA LEU A 248 34.44 9.70 8.86
C LEU A 248 33.34 9.08 8.00
N ILE A 249 33.28 9.45 6.72
CA ILE A 249 32.35 8.84 5.75
C ILE A 249 32.90 7.50 5.30
N GLN A 250 32.28 6.41 5.76
CA GLN A 250 32.61 5.02 5.43
C GLN A 250 31.62 4.44 4.41
N ASP A 251 31.96 3.29 3.80
CA ASP A 251 31.02 2.52 2.97
C ASP A 251 29.77 2.17 3.81
N GLN A 252 28.60 2.64 3.38
CA GLN A 252 27.31 2.29 4.00
C GLN A 252 26.43 1.51 3.01
N VAL A 253 25.84 0.43 3.53
CA VAL A 253 25.03 -0.56 2.79
C VAL A 253 23.78 -0.89 3.59
N LEU A 254 22.85 -1.64 2.98
CA LEU A 254 21.54 -2.00 3.52
C LEU A 254 21.53 -2.54 4.97
N SER A 255 20.61 -2.05 5.82
CA SER A 255 20.34 -2.60 7.16
C SER A 255 19.04 -3.42 7.29
N ILE A 256 18.15 -3.41 6.29
CA ILE A 256 16.90 -4.17 6.26
C ILE A 256 17.14 -5.70 6.42
N ASP A 257 16.44 -6.36 7.35
CA ASP A 257 16.38 -7.83 7.39
C ASP A 257 15.50 -8.37 6.26
N ARG A 258 16.14 -8.88 5.20
CA ARG A 258 15.48 -9.50 4.04
C ARG A 258 14.69 -10.78 4.35
N LYS A 259 14.76 -11.33 5.57
CA LYS A 259 13.82 -12.38 6.04
C LYS A 259 12.42 -11.84 6.31
N VAL A 260 12.34 -10.61 6.81
CA VAL A 260 11.10 -9.86 7.04
C VAL A 260 10.69 -9.17 5.75
N SER A 261 11.50 -8.23 5.27
CA SER A 261 11.20 -7.40 4.11
C SER A 261 11.83 -7.98 2.84
N ARG A 262 11.20 -9.04 2.31
CA ARG A 262 11.72 -9.90 1.22
C ARG A 262 11.82 -9.22 -0.16
N GLN A 263 10.99 -8.23 -0.42
CA GLN A 263 10.80 -7.57 -1.72
C GLN A 263 10.77 -6.04 -1.53
N ASP A 264 9.97 -5.32 -2.31
CA ASP A 264 9.82 -3.87 -2.25
C ASP A 264 8.39 -3.44 -2.64
N ALA A 265 8.08 -2.15 -2.47
CA ALA A 265 6.78 -1.58 -2.83
C ALA A 265 6.43 -1.84 -4.30
N LEU A 266 7.35 -1.55 -5.24
CA LEU A 266 7.10 -1.71 -6.68
C LEU A 266 6.81 -3.16 -7.09
N PHE A 267 7.34 -4.17 -6.39
CA PHE A 267 7.06 -5.59 -6.64
C PHE A 267 5.60 -5.92 -6.32
N HIS A 268 5.14 -5.45 -5.16
CA HIS A 268 3.78 -5.71 -4.70
C HIS A 268 2.74 -4.89 -5.47
N LEU A 269 3.08 -3.66 -5.90
CA LEU A 269 2.26 -2.88 -6.83
C LEU A 269 2.14 -3.54 -8.21
N ASP A 270 3.25 -4.00 -8.81
CA ASP A 270 3.27 -4.72 -10.09
C ASP A 270 2.45 -6.02 -10.02
N ARG A 271 2.68 -6.84 -8.99
CA ARG A 271 1.95 -8.11 -8.79
C ARG A 271 0.46 -7.89 -8.52
N GLY A 272 0.11 -6.93 -7.67
CA GLY A 272 -1.29 -6.56 -7.40
C GLY A 272 -2.00 -6.04 -8.66
N LEU A 273 -1.34 -5.19 -9.45
CA LEU A 273 -1.88 -4.70 -10.71
C LEU A 273 -2.10 -5.81 -11.73
N GLN A 274 -1.13 -6.70 -11.93
CA GLN A 274 -1.25 -7.82 -12.88
C GLN A 274 -2.49 -8.67 -12.58
N MET A 275 -2.67 -9.06 -11.31
CA MET A 275 -3.81 -9.87 -10.88
C MET A 275 -5.14 -9.10 -10.94
N ALA A 276 -5.17 -7.83 -10.52
CA ALA A 276 -6.37 -7.01 -10.60
C ALA A 276 -6.81 -6.74 -12.05
N THR A 277 -5.86 -6.63 -12.99
CA THR A 277 -6.17 -6.41 -14.42
C THR A 277 -6.95 -7.57 -15.04
N GLU A 278 -6.73 -8.79 -14.56
CA GLU A 278 -7.42 -10.00 -15.03
C GLU A 278 -8.83 -10.18 -14.40
N LEU A 279 -9.07 -9.60 -13.21
CA LEU A 279 -10.18 -9.99 -12.32
C LEU A 279 -11.08 -8.84 -11.86
N ALA A 280 -10.53 -7.64 -11.65
CA ALA A 280 -11.21 -6.50 -11.07
C ALA A 280 -10.74 -5.18 -11.74
N PRO A 281 -11.25 -4.84 -12.94
CA PRO A 281 -10.74 -3.71 -13.74
C PRO A 281 -10.81 -2.33 -13.05
N ASP A 282 -11.83 -2.09 -12.22
CA ASP A 282 -11.94 -0.85 -11.44
C ASP A 282 -10.86 -0.75 -10.36
N LEU A 283 -10.51 -1.87 -9.72
CA LEU A 283 -9.38 -1.96 -8.80
C LEU A 283 -8.04 -1.80 -9.53
N ALA A 284 -7.89 -2.40 -10.71
CA ALA A 284 -6.72 -2.18 -11.56
C ALA A 284 -6.54 -0.71 -11.95
N LYS A 285 -7.64 0.05 -12.10
CA LYS A 285 -7.58 1.50 -12.28
C LYS A 285 -7.06 2.21 -11.03
N SER A 286 -7.61 1.92 -9.84
CA SER A 286 -7.15 2.53 -8.57
C SER A 286 -5.69 2.22 -8.27
N ILE A 287 -5.21 1.00 -8.56
CA ILE A 287 -3.79 0.65 -8.45
C ILE A 287 -2.96 1.43 -9.46
N ASN A 288 -3.40 1.59 -10.71
CA ASN A 288 -2.71 2.41 -11.72
C ASN A 288 -2.67 3.91 -11.39
N GLU A 289 -3.56 4.42 -10.54
CA GLU A 289 -3.53 5.79 -10.04
C GLU A 289 -2.50 5.91 -8.90
N LEU A 290 -2.58 5.03 -7.88
CA LEU A 290 -1.55 4.90 -6.84
C LEU A 290 -0.13 4.70 -7.41
N ASN A 291 0.01 3.90 -8.48
CA ASN A 291 1.30 3.64 -9.12
C ASN A 291 1.97 4.91 -9.68
N LYS A 292 1.20 5.86 -10.22
CA LYS A 292 1.77 7.11 -10.77
C LYS A 292 2.25 8.03 -9.67
N ASN A 293 1.48 8.14 -8.60
CA ASN A 293 1.84 8.90 -7.40
C ASN A 293 3.08 8.30 -6.71
N VAL A 294 3.07 7.00 -6.40
CA VAL A 294 4.17 6.35 -5.67
C VAL A 294 5.41 6.14 -6.54
N ALA A 295 5.29 5.59 -7.75
CA ALA A 295 6.44 5.16 -8.54
C ALA A 295 7.09 6.29 -9.34
N ASP A 296 6.29 7.14 -9.98
CA ASP A 296 6.74 8.26 -10.81
C ASP A 296 6.93 9.52 -9.94
N VAL A 297 5.86 10.09 -9.38
CA VAL A 297 5.93 11.39 -8.67
C VAL A 297 6.83 11.35 -7.42
N PHE A 298 6.72 10.31 -6.58
CA PHE A 298 7.52 10.19 -5.35
C PHE A 298 8.85 9.45 -5.59
N THR A 299 8.82 8.22 -6.12
CA THR A 299 10.00 7.34 -6.14
C THR A 299 11.03 7.74 -7.20
N GLU A 300 10.64 8.08 -8.44
CA GLU A 300 11.61 8.53 -9.46
C GLU A 300 12.27 9.86 -9.04
N LYS A 301 11.49 10.79 -8.49
CA LYS A 301 11.98 12.05 -7.88
C LYS A 301 12.95 11.80 -6.72
N MET A 302 12.71 10.80 -5.87
CA MET A 302 13.64 10.40 -4.81
C MET A 302 14.94 9.86 -5.40
N LEU A 303 14.88 8.95 -6.37
CA LEU A 303 16.05 8.35 -7.03
C LEU A 303 16.94 9.41 -7.71
N ASP A 304 16.36 10.47 -8.28
CA ASP A 304 17.09 11.62 -8.80
C ASP A 304 17.76 12.44 -7.70
N LYS A 305 17.01 12.86 -6.68
CA LYS A 305 17.54 13.68 -5.57
C LYS A 305 18.69 13.00 -4.83
N VAL A 306 18.57 11.71 -4.48
CA VAL A 306 19.67 11.01 -3.79
C VAL A 306 20.91 10.85 -4.69
N THR A 307 20.74 10.77 -6.01
CA THR A 307 21.86 10.78 -6.95
C THR A 307 22.55 12.15 -6.96
N GLU A 308 21.78 13.24 -6.99
CA GLU A 308 22.29 14.62 -6.87
C GLU A 308 23.08 14.82 -5.56
N TRP A 309 22.62 14.20 -4.47
CA TRP A 309 23.23 14.30 -3.13
C TRP A 309 24.44 13.38 -2.92
N GLY A 310 24.87 12.65 -3.95
CA GLY A 310 26.10 11.85 -3.93
C GLY A 310 25.94 10.37 -3.55
N PHE A 311 24.72 9.85 -3.46
CA PHE A 311 24.48 8.41 -3.28
C PHE A 311 24.69 7.68 -4.62
N THR A 312 25.35 6.52 -4.59
CA THR A 312 25.64 5.73 -5.80
C THR A 312 24.59 4.63 -5.97
N ILE A 313 23.76 4.72 -7.03
CA ILE A 313 22.78 3.69 -7.39
C ILE A 313 23.28 2.91 -8.61
N THR A 314 23.72 1.66 -8.40
CA THR A 314 24.41 0.88 -9.44
C THR A 314 23.50 0.24 -10.50
N ASN A 315 22.19 0.25 -10.30
CA ASN A 315 21.20 -0.27 -11.26
C ASN A 315 20.02 0.70 -11.49
N LYS A 316 20.28 2.02 -11.47
CA LYS A 316 19.23 3.05 -11.62
C LYS A 316 18.41 2.91 -12.90
N GLU A 317 19.03 2.54 -14.02
CA GLU A 317 18.35 2.30 -15.30
C GLU A 317 17.35 1.13 -15.20
N GLU A 318 17.73 0.04 -14.53
CA GLU A 318 16.90 -1.16 -14.30
C GLU A 318 15.63 -0.81 -13.49
N VAL A 319 15.79 0.06 -12.48
CA VAL A 319 14.68 0.57 -11.65
C VAL A 319 13.79 1.53 -12.46
N GLY A 320 14.38 2.41 -13.27
CA GLY A 320 13.64 3.36 -14.12
C GLY A 320 12.77 2.67 -15.17
N GLU A 321 13.27 1.63 -15.86
CA GLU A 321 12.45 0.85 -16.79
C GLU A 321 11.33 0.07 -16.08
N ARG A 322 11.56 -0.36 -14.84
CA ARG A 322 10.54 -1.00 -13.99
C ARG A 322 9.43 -0.02 -13.58
N ILE A 323 9.77 1.21 -13.20
CA ILE A 323 8.81 2.30 -12.94
C ILE A 323 7.98 2.59 -14.21
N LYS A 324 8.65 2.78 -15.36
CA LYS A 324 7.99 3.02 -16.65
C LYS A 324 7.00 1.91 -17.03
N LYS A 325 7.39 0.64 -16.85
CA LYS A 325 6.49 -0.52 -17.10
C LYS A 325 5.26 -0.49 -16.19
N LEU A 326 5.44 -0.11 -14.92
CA LEU A 326 4.37 -0.08 -13.92
C LEU A 326 3.34 1.02 -14.22
N ILE A 327 3.78 2.21 -14.65
CA ILE A 327 2.88 3.33 -14.98
C ILE A 327 2.29 3.25 -16.39
N SER A 328 2.91 2.50 -17.32
CA SER A 328 2.41 2.35 -18.70
C SER A 328 1.25 1.35 -18.82
N GLY A 329 0.99 0.55 -17.78
CA GLY A 329 -0.06 -0.48 -17.77
C GLY A 329 0.14 -1.63 -18.76
N THR A 330 1.28 -1.70 -19.44
CA THR A 330 1.60 -2.79 -20.38
C THR A 330 2.12 -4.01 -19.64
N SER A 331 1.20 -4.91 -19.29
CA SER A 331 1.51 -6.30 -19.00
C SER A 331 2.28 -6.91 -20.17
N SER A 332 3.44 -7.50 -19.87
CA SER A 332 4.27 -8.21 -20.84
C SER A 332 3.66 -9.58 -21.12
N GLN A 333 3.21 -9.78 -22.37
CA GLN A 333 2.80 -11.08 -22.93
C GLN A 333 3.98 -12.05 -23.04
#